data_AF-A0A947SIE1-F1
#
_entry.id   AF-A0A947SIE1-F1
#
_cell.length_a   1.000
_cell.length_b   1.000
_cell.length_c   1.000
_cell.angle_alpha   90.00
_cell.angle_beta   90.00
_cell.angle_gamma   90.00
#
_symmetry.space_group_name_H-M   'P 1'
#
loop_
_entity.id
_entity.type
_entity.pdbx_description
1 polymer ?
#
loop_
_entity_poly.entity_id
_entity_poly.type
_entity_poly.pdbx_seq_one_letter_code
_entity_poly.pdbx_strand_id
1 'polypeptide(L)'
;MQKKSSKLLFAYWNSLRGARSAPDRRDLDPTQIRDALAYTFILQAEDDGTYAFRLAGSHLCSAYCRELKARSFSELWQAKDIDAIETLVRAVTDDHAVALVTFQGSTITGQSTKFETILMPLRHNGSTNARILGAMTALQEPYWLGTQPLIEQKITGLRLIWPDDPSVTGVNGNDAIAFPERDAAMAAGPVAVPARVFGFEARRYAHLAVIDGGRS
;
A
#
# COMPACT_ATOMS: atom_id res chain seq x y z
N MET A 1 0.57 -1.02 10.28
CA MET A 1 2.03 -1.24 10.19
C MET A 1 2.48 -2.02 11.41
N GLN A 2 3.13 -3.16 11.23
CA GLN A 2 3.52 -4.06 12.32
C GLN A 2 5.02 -3.98 12.62
N LYS A 3 5.89 -3.94 11.60
CA LYS A 3 7.34 -4.04 11.75
C LYS A 3 8.01 -2.70 12.07
N LYS A 4 9.12 -2.80 12.80
CA LYS A 4 9.95 -1.66 13.20
C LYS A 4 10.51 -0.92 11.98
N SER A 5 10.96 -1.63 10.95
CA SER A 5 11.47 -1.07 9.69
C SER A 5 10.46 -0.15 9.02
N SER A 6 9.23 -0.63 8.80
CA SER A 6 8.14 0.15 8.19
C SER A 6 7.78 1.37 9.03
N LYS A 7 7.67 1.23 10.35
CA LYS A 7 7.35 2.33 11.28
C LYS A 7 8.44 3.41 11.29
N LEU A 8 9.72 2.99 11.36
CA LEU A 8 10.87 3.90 11.33
C LEU A 8 10.94 4.66 10.01
N LEU A 9 10.81 3.96 8.87
CA LEU A 9 10.88 4.57 7.56
C LEU A 9 9.72 5.55 7.34
N PHE A 10 8.51 5.19 7.77
CA PHE A 10 7.34 6.09 7.71
C PHE A 10 7.53 7.33 8.57
N ALA A 11 7.97 7.18 9.82
CA ALA A 11 8.20 8.32 10.71
C ALA A 11 9.28 9.26 10.15
N TYR A 12 10.37 8.70 9.60
CA TYR A 12 11.41 9.45 8.93
C TYR A 12 10.89 10.21 7.71
N TRP A 13 10.19 9.53 6.80
CA TRP A 13 9.57 10.13 5.62
C TRP A 13 8.61 11.27 6.00
N ASN A 14 7.76 11.04 7.01
CA ASN A 14 6.81 12.04 7.48
C ASN A 14 7.51 13.25 8.14
N SER A 15 8.64 13.05 8.81
CA SER A 15 9.44 14.15 9.35
C SER A 15 10.06 15.02 8.24
N LEU A 16 10.52 14.39 7.16
CA LEU A 16 11.13 15.10 6.03
C LEU A 16 10.11 15.89 5.22
N ARG A 17 8.91 15.32 4.99
CA ARG A 17 7.89 15.99 4.17
C ARG A 17 7.47 17.33 4.82
N GLY A 18 7.40 17.38 6.15
CA GLY A 18 6.88 18.53 6.89
C GLY A 18 5.44 18.81 6.48
N ALA A 19 5.16 20.04 6.03
CA ALA A 19 3.85 20.44 5.51
C ALA A 19 3.63 20.11 4.02
N ARG A 20 4.63 19.56 3.33
CA ARG A 20 4.51 19.15 1.91
C ARG A 20 3.85 17.78 1.82
N SER A 21 3.16 17.51 0.71
CA SER A 21 2.55 16.19 0.45
C SER A 21 3.58 15.06 0.36
N ALA A 22 4.79 15.35 -0.12
CA ALA A 22 5.91 14.42 -0.19
C ALA A 22 7.27 15.14 -0.03
N PRO A 23 8.29 14.48 0.55
CA PRO A 23 9.64 15.01 0.63
C PRO A 23 10.36 14.94 -0.71
N ASP A 24 11.41 15.75 -0.89
CA ASP A 24 12.28 15.61 -2.05
C ASP A 24 13.25 14.45 -1.84
N ARG A 25 13.57 13.72 -2.92
CA ARG A 25 14.60 12.69 -2.90
C ARG A 25 15.94 13.22 -2.40
N ARG A 26 16.25 14.50 -2.63
CA ARG A 26 17.49 15.15 -2.16
C ARG A 26 17.53 15.33 -0.64
N ASP A 27 16.37 15.36 0.02
CA ASP A 27 16.25 15.49 1.48
C ASP A 27 16.56 14.16 2.20
N LEU A 28 16.54 13.03 1.46
CA LEU A 28 16.82 11.71 2.04
C LEU A 28 18.32 11.56 2.36
N ASP A 29 18.61 11.43 3.64
CA ASP A 29 19.87 11.00 4.21
C ASP A 29 19.78 9.54 4.68
N PRO A 30 20.40 8.58 3.96
CA PRO A 30 20.40 7.16 4.34
C PRO A 30 20.95 6.90 5.74
N THR A 31 21.81 7.78 6.25
CA THR A 31 22.46 7.59 7.55
C THR A 31 21.52 7.73 8.75
N GLN A 32 20.35 8.35 8.55
CA GLN A 32 19.29 8.48 9.56
C GLN A 32 18.41 7.23 9.68
N ILE A 33 18.46 6.34 8.68
CA ILE A 33 17.62 5.12 8.61
C ILE A 33 18.46 3.84 8.49
N ARG A 34 19.71 3.84 8.99
CA ARG A 34 20.67 2.72 8.87
C ARG A 34 20.05 1.36 9.22
N ASP A 35 19.29 1.30 10.31
CA ASP A 35 18.62 0.09 10.81
C ASP A 35 17.53 -0.44 9.86
N ALA A 36 16.99 0.39 8.97
CA ALA A 36 15.94 0.03 8.02
C ALA A 36 16.46 -0.10 6.57
N LEU A 37 17.71 0.31 6.29
CA LEU A 37 18.26 0.34 4.92
C LEU A 37 18.25 -1.03 4.25
N ALA A 38 18.52 -2.12 4.98
CA ALA A 38 18.53 -3.47 4.43
C ALA A 38 17.17 -3.91 3.88
N TYR A 39 16.08 -3.31 4.37
CA TYR A 39 14.70 -3.59 3.97
C TYR A 39 14.13 -2.53 3.02
N THR A 40 14.85 -1.43 2.82
CA THR A 40 14.39 -0.26 2.06
C THR A 40 14.68 -0.44 0.58
N PHE A 41 13.81 0.10 -0.27
CA PHE A 41 14.00 0.16 -1.70
C PHE A 41 13.51 1.51 -2.25
N ILE A 42 13.99 1.85 -3.45
CA ILE A 42 13.48 2.98 -4.21
C ILE A 42 13.03 2.46 -5.56
N LEU A 43 11.77 2.71 -5.89
CA LEU A 43 11.25 2.48 -7.24
C LEU A 43 11.41 3.75 -8.08
N GLN A 44 11.55 3.53 -9.38
CA GLN A 44 11.69 4.54 -10.41
C GLN A 44 10.63 4.27 -11.46
N ALA A 45 9.92 5.32 -11.88
CA ALA A 45 9.06 5.25 -13.06
C ALA A 45 9.91 5.02 -14.32
N GLU A 46 9.43 4.13 -15.17
CA GLU A 46 9.95 3.85 -16.51
C GLU A 46 9.05 4.51 -17.57
N ASP A 47 9.53 4.58 -18.82
CA ASP A 47 8.83 5.28 -19.91
C ASP A 47 7.48 4.62 -20.28
N ASP A 48 7.30 3.34 -19.95
CA ASP A 48 6.07 2.57 -20.16
C ASP A 48 5.04 2.73 -19.03
N GLY A 49 5.32 3.57 -18.03
CA GLY A 49 4.46 3.81 -16.88
C GLY A 49 4.57 2.75 -15.78
N THR A 50 5.41 1.73 -15.96
CA THR A 50 5.74 0.77 -14.90
C THR A 50 6.78 1.36 -13.94
N TYR A 51 7.02 0.64 -12.84
CA TYR A 51 8.00 1.05 -11.84
C TYR A 51 9.02 -0.06 -11.64
N ALA A 52 10.29 0.27 -11.83
CA ALA A 52 11.41 -0.65 -11.61
C ALA A 52 12.20 -0.28 -10.35
N PHE A 53 12.86 -1.27 -9.75
CA PHE A 53 13.76 -1.03 -8.63
C PHE A 53 14.99 -0.26 -9.07
N ARG A 54 15.12 0.98 -8.61
CA ARG A 54 16.37 1.75 -8.75
C ARG A 54 17.40 1.31 -7.72
N LEU A 55 16.95 1.04 -6.50
CA LEU A 55 17.73 0.54 -5.37
C LEU A 55 16.91 -0.49 -4.60
N ALA A 56 17.58 -1.51 -4.08
CA ALA A 56 16.98 -2.51 -3.20
C ALA A 56 18.00 -2.86 -2.10
N GLY A 57 17.52 -2.90 -0.85
CA GLY A 57 18.32 -3.29 0.30
C GLY A 57 18.76 -4.76 0.24
N SER A 58 19.82 -5.10 0.95
CA SER A 58 20.41 -6.45 0.92
C SER A 58 19.45 -7.54 1.38
N HIS A 59 18.69 -7.33 2.46
CA HIS A 59 17.73 -8.33 2.93
C HIS A 59 16.61 -8.56 1.92
N LEU A 60 16.23 -7.52 1.19
CA LEU A 60 15.26 -7.64 0.11
C LEU A 60 15.82 -8.50 -1.03
N CYS A 61 17.03 -8.21 -1.51
CA CYS A 61 17.70 -9.04 -2.53
C CYS A 61 17.88 -10.50 -2.07
N SER A 62 18.23 -10.71 -0.79
CA SER A 62 18.31 -12.05 -0.20
C SER A 62 16.97 -12.77 -0.24
N ALA A 63 15.85 -12.13 0.10
CA ALA A 63 14.52 -12.76 0.07
C ALA A 63 14.15 -13.31 -1.33
N TYR A 64 14.61 -12.66 -2.40
CA TYR A 64 14.41 -13.14 -3.78
C TYR A 64 15.58 -13.96 -4.33
N CYS A 65 16.62 -14.19 -3.52
CA CYS A 65 17.89 -14.80 -3.89
C CYS A 65 18.49 -14.22 -5.18
N ARG A 66 18.27 -12.92 -5.45
CA ARG A 66 18.72 -12.23 -6.66
C ARG A 66 18.79 -10.72 -6.46
N GLU A 67 19.59 -10.05 -7.28
CA GLU A 67 19.57 -8.60 -7.36
C GLU A 67 18.24 -8.12 -7.98
N LEU A 68 17.56 -7.20 -7.30
CA LEU A 68 16.30 -6.63 -7.79
C LEU A 68 16.49 -5.39 -8.66
N LYS A 69 17.68 -4.78 -8.69
CA LYS A 69 17.93 -3.57 -9.47
C LYS A 69 17.50 -3.74 -10.94
N ALA A 70 16.82 -2.74 -11.46
CA ALA A 70 16.23 -2.69 -12.80
C ALA A 70 15.14 -3.75 -13.09
N ARG A 71 14.67 -4.50 -12.09
CA ARG A 71 13.51 -5.38 -12.23
C ARG A 71 12.22 -4.60 -12.01
N SER A 72 11.15 -5.01 -12.69
CA SER A 72 9.83 -4.43 -12.47
C SER A 72 9.28 -4.82 -11.08
N PHE A 73 8.60 -3.87 -10.44
CA PHE A 73 7.87 -4.09 -9.21
C PHE A 73 6.56 -4.84 -9.43
N SER A 74 5.90 -4.71 -10.59
CA SER A 74 4.64 -5.41 -10.88
C SER A 74 4.86 -6.91 -11.13
N GLU A 75 6.02 -7.29 -11.71
CA GLU A 75 6.41 -8.69 -11.95
C GLU A 75 6.60 -9.54 -10.69
N LEU A 76 6.66 -8.89 -9.53
CA LEU A 76 6.75 -9.55 -8.23
C LEU A 76 5.43 -10.23 -7.83
N TRP A 77 4.31 -9.77 -8.37
CA TRP A 77 2.97 -10.15 -7.96
C TRP A 77 2.38 -11.19 -8.92
N GLN A 78 1.50 -12.04 -8.40
CA GLN A 78 0.71 -12.93 -9.26
C GLN A 78 -0.20 -12.12 -10.20
N ALA A 79 -0.54 -12.69 -11.35
CA ALA A 79 -1.28 -12.00 -12.41
C ALA A 79 -2.58 -11.33 -11.92
N LYS A 80 -3.33 -11.98 -11.01
CA LYS A 80 -4.60 -11.44 -10.48
C LYS A 80 -4.45 -10.21 -9.58
N ASP A 81 -3.25 -9.93 -9.08
CA ASP A 81 -2.98 -8.81 -8.18
C ASP A 81 -2.33 -7.62 -8.89
N ILE A 82 -1.95 -7.76 -10.17
CA ILE A 82 -1.25 -6.71 -10.92
C ILE A 82 -2.09 -5.43 -10.97
N ASP A 83 -3.37 -5.51 -11.38
CA ASP A 83 -4.26 -4.34 -11.46
C ASP A 83 -4.41 -3.62 -10.11
N ALA A 84 -4.45 -4.39 -9.02
CA ALA A 84 -4.57 -3.84 -7.66
C ALA A 84 -3.28 -3.10 -7.27
N ILE A 85 -2.11 -3.63 -7.60
CA ILE A 85 -0.82 -2.99 -7.34
C ILE A 85 -0.63 -1.75 -8.21
N GLU A 86 -0.99 -1.79 -9.48
CA GLU A 86 -0.91 -0.61 -10.35
C GLU A 86 -1.81 0.52 -9.87
N THR A 87 -3.05 0.18 -9.47
CA THR A 87 -3.97 1.15 -8.87
C THR A 87 -3.41 1.74 -7.58
N LEU A 88 -2.79 0.90 -6.73
CA LEU A 88 -2.17 1.34 -5.49
C LEU A 88 -0.97 2.26 -5.74
N VAL A 89 -0.14 1.93 -6.73
CA VAL A 89 1.01 2.75 -7.12
C VAL A 89 0.55 4.12 -7.63
N ARG A 90 -0.53 4.18 -8.43
CA ARG A 90 -1.14 5.45 -8.87
C ARG A 90 -1.65 6.27 -7.69
N ALA A 91 -2.34 5.67 -6.73
CA ALA A 91 -2.79 6.37 -5.52
C ALA A 91 -1.60 6.94 -4.71
N VAL A 92 -0.47 6.24 -4.67
CA VAL A 92 0.75 6.73 -4.02
C VAL A 92 1.34 7.92 -4.79
N THR A 93 1.39 7.87 -6.12
CA THR A 93 2.09 8.86 -6.94
C THR A 93 1.26 10.11 -7.23
N ASP A 94 -0.02 9.91 -7.56
CA ASP A 94 -0.92 10.95 -8.04
C ASP A 94 -1.64 11.62 -6.87
N ASP A 95 -2.13 10.82 -5.91
CA ASP A 95 -2.88 11.33 -4.75
C ASP A 95 -2.00 11.56 -3.50
N HIS A 96 -0.70 11.25 -3.59
CA HIS A 96 0.28 11.33 -2.50
C HIS A 96 -0.11 10.54 -1.24
N ALA A 97 -0.90 9.47 -1.42
CA ALA A 97 -1.24 8.56 -0.34
C ALA A 97 -0.03 7.70 0.06
N VAL A 98 -0.05 7.18 1.28
CA VAL A 98 0.87 6.14 1.73
C VAL A 98 0.17 4.80 1.70
N ALA A 99 0.73 3.85 0.97
CA ALA A 99 0.16 2.51 0.86
C ALA A 99 0.87 1.52 1.79
N LEU A 100 0.09 0.71 2.49
CA LEU A 100 0.55 -0.44 3.24
C LEU A 100 -0.09 -1.71 2.66
N VAL A 101 0.76 -2.60 2.17
CA VAL A 101 0.39 -3.90 1.62
C VAL A 101 0.82 -4.99 2.58
N THR A 102 -0.06 -5.94 2.85
CA THR A 102 0.31 -7.22 3.44
C THR A 102 0.10 -8.30 2.41
N PHE A 103 1.04 -9.23 2.32
CA PHE A 103 0.99 -10.30 1.32
C PHE A 103 1.67 -11.56 1.85
N GLN A 104 1.38 -12.67 1.21
CA GLN A 104 2.07 -13.93 1.40
C GLN A 104 3.05 -14.13 0.24
N GLY A 105 4.33 -14.32 0.56
CA GLY A 105 5.35 -14.73 -0.39
C GLY A 105 5.54 -16.24 -0.33
N SER A 106 5.57 -16.89 -1.48
CA SER A 106 5.70 -18.34 -1.62
C SER A 106 6.95 -18.72 -2.42
N THR A 107 7.53 -19.86 -2.07
CA THR A 107 8.66 -20.48 -2.77
C THR A 107 8.18 -21.66 -3.61
N ILE A 108 9.02 -22.14 -4.52
CA ILE A 108 8.70 -23.32 -5.35
C ILE A 108 8.55 -24.62 -4.55
N THR A 109 9.12 -24.69 -3.35
CA THR A 109 9.05 -25.86 -2.47
C THR A 109 7.77 -25.87 -1.61
N GLY A 110 6.89 -24.88 -1.79
CA GLY A 110 5.65 -24.74 -1.02
C GLY A 110 5.81 -24.03 0.33
N GLN A 111 7.03 -23.61 0.71
CA GLN A 111 7.23 -22.76 1.88
C GLN A 111 6.63 -21.37 1.62
N SER A 112 6.00 -20.78 2.64
CA SER A 112 5.44 -19.44 2.56
C SER A 112 5.59 -18.66 3.85
N THR A 113 5.72 -17.33 3.74
CA THR A 113 5.70 -16.43 4.89
C THR A 113 4.98 -15.13 4.55
N LYS A 114 4.47 -14.45 5.57
CA LYS A 114 3.77 -13.18 5.41
C LYS A 114 4.76 -12.03 5.44
N PHE A 115 4.49 -11.02 4.64
CA PHE A 115 5.26 -9.79 4.54
C PHE A 115 4.34 -8.59 4.73
N GLU A 116 4.95 -7.48 5.10
CA GLU A 116 4.39 -6.16 4.86
C GLU A 116 5.32 -5.33 4.00
N THR A 117 4.73 -4.53 3.11
CA THR A 117 5.41 -3.52 2.30
C THR A 117 4.72 -2.18 2.48
N ILE A 118 5.49 -1.13 2.71
CA ILE A 118 5.02 0.26 2.68
C ILE A 118 5.55 0.95 1.43
N LEU A 119 4.71 1.76 0.79
CA LEU A 119 5.05 2.60 -0.37
C LEU A 119 4.69 4.05 -0.06
N MET A 120 5.61 4.96 -0.32
CA MET A 120 5.48 6.39 -0.03
C MET A 120 6.04 7.22 -1.20
N PRO A 121 5.36 8.30 -1.61
CA PRO A 121 5.81 9.11 -2.73
C PRO A 121 7.11 9.84 -2.40
N LEU A 122 7.95 10.05 -3.42
CA LEU A 122 9.09 10.95 -3.37
C LEU A 122 9.05 11.93 -4.53
N ARG A 123 9.35 13.19 -4.23
CA ARG A 123 9.56 14.19 -5.29
C ARG A 123 10.95 14.02 -5.88
N HIS A 124 11.05 14.16 -7.19
CA HIS A 124 12.33 14.20 -7.90
C HIS A 124 12.24 15.19 -9.05
N ASN A 125 13.09 16.22 -9.03
CA ASN A 125 13.11 17.30 -10.03
C ASN A 125 11.72 17.94 -10.23
N GLY A 126 10.95 18.11 -9.14
CA GLY A 126 9.61 18.69 -9.17
C GLY A 126 8.47 17.71 -9.39
N SER A 127 8.71 16.51 -9.91
CA SER A 127 7.69 15.48 -10.16
C SER A 127 7.54 14.51 -8.98
N THR A 128 6.31 14.17 -8.59
CA THR A 128 5.98 13.18 -7.54
C THR A 128 5.85 11.76 -8.06
N ASN A 129 5.72 11.60 -9.37
CA ASN A 129 5.48 10.30 -10.01
C ASN A 129 6.80 9.62 -10.40
N ALA A 130 7.93 10.31 -10.24
CA ALA A 130 9.22 9.79 -10.69
C ALA A 130 9.82 8.73 -9.76
N ARG A 131 9.50 8.76 -8.47
CA ARG A 131 10.15 7.93 -7.45
C ARG A 131 9.19 7.55 -6.32
N ILE A 132 9.32 6.32 -5.85
CA ILE A 132 8.62 5.83 -4.65
C ILE A 132 9.67 5.29 -3.68
N LEU A 133 9.57 5.69 -2.42
CA LEU A 133 10.30 5.09 -1.30
C LEU A 133 9.47 3.96 -0.73
N GLY A 134 10.09 2.80 -0.46
CA GLY A 134 9.41 1.73 0.22
C GLY A 134 10.29 0.93 1.15
N ALA A 135 9.66 0.15 2.02
CA ALA A 135 10.31 -0.92 2.76
C ALA A 135 9.46 -2.16 2.66
N MET A 136 10.11 -3.32 2.62
CA MET A 136 9.48 -4.63 2.60
C MET A 136 10.13 -5.50 3.67
N THR A 137 9.33 -6.13 4.52
CA THR A 137 9.84 -6.93 5.63
C THR A 137 8.94 -8.11 5.92
N ALA A 138 9.53 -9.28 6.17
CA ALA A 138 8.79 -10.45 6.60
C ALA A 138 8.21 -10.23 8.00
N LEU A 139 6.94 -10.58 8.22
CA LEU A 139 6.31 -10.50 9.53
C LEU A 139 7.01 -11.43 10.51
N GLN A 140 7.32 -12.63 10.06
CA GLN A 140 8.17 -13.61 10.73
C GLN A 140 9.36 -13.95 9.81
N GLU A 141 10.55 -14.14 10.37
CA GLU A 141 11.75 -14.50 9.63
C GLU A 141 11.97 -16.02 9.73
N PRO A 142 11.46 -16.81 8.76
CA PRO A 142 11.67 -18.25 8.78
C PRO A 142 13.10 -18.59 8.37
N TYR A 143 13.59 -19.76 8.81
CA TYR A 143 14.96 -20.22 8.56
C TYR A 143 15.34 -20.32 7.08
N TRP A 144 14.35 -20.48 6.19
CA TRP A 144 14.58 -20.63 4.75
C TRP A 144 14.66 -19.30 4.00
N LEU A 145 14.23 -18.18 4.60
CA LEU A 145 14.23 -16.87 3.95
C LEU A 145 15.67 -16.45 3.66
N GLY A 146 15.99 -16.18 2.39
CA GLY A 146 17.36 -15.90 1.95
C GLY A 146 18.06 -17.08 1.27
N THR A 147 17.57 -18.31 1.49
CA THR A 147 18.12 -19.54 0.87
C THR A 147 17.23 -20.10 -0.23
N GLN A 148 15.92 -19.81 -0.16
CA GLN A 148 14.95 -20.18 -1.17
C GLN A 148 14.29 -18.92 -1.73
N PRO A 149 14.27 -18.74 -3.07
CA PRO A 149 13.72 -17.53 -3.65
C PRO A 149 12.20 -17.49 -3.49
N LEU A 150 11.69 -16.30 -3.13
CA LEU A 150 10.29 -15.98 -3.35
C LEU A 150 10.03 -15.92 -4.86
N ILE A 151 9.06 -16.71 -5.33
CA ILE A 151 8.71 -16.80 -6.75
C ILE A 151 7.34 -16.22 -7.07
N GLU A 152 6.49 -16.06 -6.05
CA GLU A 152 5.13 -15.54 -6.21
C GLU A 152 4.71 -14.79 -4.95
N GLN A 153 3.93 -13.73 -5.12
CA GLN A 153 3.33 -12.94 -4.05
C GLN A 153 1.83 -12.84 -4.24
N LYS A 154 1.10 -13.11 -3.17
CA LYS A 154 -0.36 -12.96 -3.09
C LYS A 154 -0.73 -11.92 -2.06
N ILE A 155 -1.41 -10.85 -2.48
CA ILE A 155 -1.95 -9.83 -1.58
C ILE A 155 -2.92 -10.49 -0.60
N THR A 156 -2.76 -10.15 0.68
CA THR A 156 -3.67 -10.56 1.76
C THR A 156 -4.38 -9.37 2.41
N GLY A 157 -3.94 -8.14 2.13
CA GLY A 157 -4.59 -6.94 2.61
C GLY A 157 -3.92 -5.68 2.11
N LEU A 158 -4.72 -4.64 1.89
CA LEU A 158 -4.31 -3.33 1.42
C LEU A 158 -4.88 -2.26 2.34
N ARG A 159 -4.09 -1.22 2.60
CA ARG A 159 -4.54 -0.03 3.34
C ARG A 159 -3.88 1.22 2.77
N LEU A 160 -4.69 2.23 2.47
CA LEU A 160 -4.22 3.58 2.20
C LEU A 160 -4.23 4.41 3.48
N ILE A 161 -3.21 5.25 3.62
CA ILE A 161 -2.97 6.11 4.76
C ILE A 161 -2.78 7.51 4.18
N TRP A 162 -3.66 8.44 4.55
CA TRP A 162 -3.61 9.83 4.12
C TRP A 162 -2.87 10.64 5.19
N PRO A 163 -1.64 11.13 4.93
CA PRO A 163 -0.83 11.79 5.94
C PRO A 163 -1.41 13.11 6.45
N ASP A 164 -2.26 13.74 5.64
CA ASP A 164 -2.91 15.03 5.94
C ASP A 164 -4.32 14.85 6.53
N ASP A 165 -4.81 13.62 6.67
CA ASP A 165 -6.11 13.36 7.28
C ASP A 165 -5.98 13.34 8.83
N PRO A 166 -6.55 14.31 9.54
CA PRO A 166 -6.46 14.39 11.00
C PRO A 166 -7.09 13.18 11.69
N SER A 167 -8.00 12.45 11.04
CA SER A 167 -8.60 11.23 11.60
C SER A 167 -7.57 10.12 11.82
N VAL A 168 -6.48 10.09 11.05
CA VAL A 168 -5.43 9.04 11.08
C VAL A 168 -4.43 9.24 12.23
N THR A 169 -4.31 10.46 12.77
CA THR A 169 -3.40 10.75 13.89
C THR A 169 -3.82 10.14 15.24
N GLY A 170 -4.98 9.48 15.29
CA GLY A 170 -5.53 8.88 16.52
C GLY A 170 -6.06 7.43 16.43
N VAL A 171 -5.74 6.65 15.39
CA VAL A 171 -6.39 5.33 15.19
C VAL A 171 -5.53 4.16 15.66
N ASN A 172 -5.87 3.65 16.86
CA ASN A 172 -5.59 2.28 17.27
C ASN A 172 -6.04 1.31 16.17
N GLY A 173 -5.14 0.41 15.78
CA GLY A 173 -5.29 -0.37 14.54
C GLY A 173 -6.57 -1.19 14.47
N ASN A 174 -7.49 -0.81 13.58
CA ASN A 174 -8.33 -1.81 12.90
C ASN A 174 -9.00 -1.38 11.58
N ASP A 175 -8.77 -0.18 11.05
CA ASP A 175 -9.42 0.21 9.80
C ASP A 175 -8.66 -0.30 8.57
N ALA A 176 -8.97 -1.54 8.19
CA ALA A 176 -8.71 -2.06 6.86
C ALA A 176 -9.82 -1.57 5.92
N ILE A 177 -9.45 -0.82 4.90
CA ILE A 177 -10.37 -0.55 3.77
C ILE A 177 -10.42 -1.85 2.97
N ALA A 178 -11.46 -2.64 3.18
CA ALA A 178 -11.72 -3.86 2.41
C ALA A 178 -12.18 -3.46 1.00
N PHE A 179 -11.42 -3.87 -0.02
CA PHE A 179 -11.92 -3.88 -1.39
C PHE A 179 -12.83 -5.09 -1.57
N PRO A 180 -14.00 -4.96 -2.22
CA PRO A 180 -14.93 -6.07 -2.35
C PRO A 180 -14.31 -7.12 -3.28
N GLU A 181 -14.07 -8.31 -2.75
CA GLU A 181 -13.80 -9.50 -3.56
C GLU A 181 -15.02 -9.73 -4.47
N ARG A 182 -14.81 -9.56 -5.78
CA ARG A 182 -15.78 -10.01 -6.78
C ARG A 182 -15.53 -11.50 -7.02
N ASP A 183 -16.37 -12.33 -6.42
CA ASP A 183 -16.83 -13.57 -7.07
C ASP A 183 -18.16 -14.05 -6.50
N ALA A 184 -18.91 -14.70 -7.40
CA ALA A 184 -20.34 -14.91 -7.38
C ALA A 184 -20.88 -15.84 -6.27
N ALA A 185 -22.01 -15.44 -5.66
CA ALA A 185 -23.11 -16.35 -5.29
C ALA A 185 -24.39 -15.56 -4.97
N MET A 186 -25.50 -16.00 -5.55
CA MET A 186 -26.84 -15.46 -5.37
C MET A 186 -27.39 -15.64 -3.94
N ALA A 187 -28.40 -14.82 -3.65
CA ALA A 187 -29.46 -14.99 -2.63
C ALA A 187 -29.15 -14.55 -1.19
N ALA A 188 -29.46 -13.28 -0.89
CA ALA A 188 -30.23 -12.84 0.29
C ALA A 188 -30.57 -11.35 0.15
N GLY A 189 -31.86 -10.99 0.23
CA GLY A 189 -32.33 -9.60 0.14
C GLY A 189 -31.88 -8.74 1.34
N PRO A 190 -31.76 -7.41 1.20
CA PRO A 190 -31.22 -6.59 2.27
C PRO A 190 -32.29 -6.25 3.33
N VAL A 191 -31.89 -6.43 4.58
CA VAL A 191 -32.57 -5.97 5.80
C VAL A 191 -32.39 -4.47 5.94
N ALA A 192 -33.48 -3.73 6.12
CA ALA A 192 -33.48 -2.28 6.30
C ALA A 192 -32.98 -1.88 7.70
N VAL A 193 -32.07 -0.91 7.79
CA VAL A 193 -31.69 -0.23 9.03
C VAL A 193 -32.24 1.19 9.01
N PRO A 194 -32.99 1.65 10.02
CA PRO A 194 -33.58 2.99 10.02
C PRO A 194 -32.57 4.07 10.44
N ALA A 195 -32.57 5.20 9.72
CA ALA A 195 -31.90 6.44 10.10
C ALA A 195 -32.91 7.60 10.05
N ARG A 196 -32.90 8.48 11.06
CA ARG A 196 -33.76 9.68 11.15
C ARG A 196 -32.93 10.95 10.98
N VAL A 197 -33.42 11.92 10.20
CA VAL A 197 -32.87 13.28 10.08
C VAL A 197 -34.04 14.28 10.00
N PHE A 198 -34.05 15.29 10.88
CA PHE A 198 -35.05 16.39 10.97
C PHE A 198 -36.53 15.99 11.11
N GLY A 199 -36.88 15.22 12.14
CA GLY A 199 -38.27 15.09 12.61
C GLY A 199 -39.24 14.32 11.71
N PHE A 200 -38.82 13.86 10.54
CA PHE A 200 -39.62 13.03 9.63
C PHE A 200 -38.83 11.79 9.18
N GLU A 201 -39.52 10.67 9.01
CA GLU A 201 -38.93 9.42 8.52
C GLU A 201 -38.68 9.49 7.02
N ALA A 202 -37.43 9.29 6.60
CA ALA A 202 -37.04 9.23 5.19
C ALA A 202 -36.18 7.98 4.93
N ARG A 203 -36.56 7.18 3.94
CA ARG A 203 -35.78 6.00 3.48
C ARG A 203 -34.94 6.39 2.26
N ARG A 204 -33.62 6.20 2.31
CA ARG A 204 -32.68 6.43 1.18
C ARG A 204 -32.47 5.15 0.37
N TYR A 205 -32.60 5.26 -0.95
CA TYR A 205 -32.02 4.32 -1.91
C TYR A 205 -30.82 4.98 -2.61
N ALA A 206 -29.86 4.16 -3.03
CA ALA A 206 -28.57 4.57 -3.58
C ALA A 206 -28.65 5.81 -4.50
N HIS A 207 -27.82 6.82 -4.18
CA HIS A 207 -27.50 8.04 -4.96
C HIS A 207 -28.65 8.97 -5.42
N LEU A 208 -29.89 8.84 -4.93
CA LEU A 208 -30.94 9.83 -5.19
C LEU A 208 -31.84 10.05 -3.96
N ALA A 209 -32.14 11.32 -3.65
CA ALA A 209 -33.13 11.70 -2.65
C ALA A 209 -34.44 12.05 -3.36
N VAL A 210 -35.51 11.29 -3.08
CA VAL A 210 -36.86 11.57 -3.57
C VAL A 210 -37.66 12.21 -2.44
N ILE A 211 -38.25 13.36 -2.71
CA ILE A 211 -39.15 14.07 -1.79
C ILE A 211 -40.57 13.82 -2.29
N ASP A 212 -41.42 13.19 -1.48
CA ASP A 212 -42.85 13.07 -1.78
C ASP A 212 -43.53 14.43 -1.56
N GLY A 213 -43.72 15.18 -2.65
CA GLY A 213 -44.53 16.40 -2.69
C GLY A 213 -45.87 16.13 -3.36
N GLY A 214 -46.93 16.08 -2.56
CA GLY A 214 -48.30 15.83 -3.01
C GLY A 214 -49.03 17.06 -3.59
N ARG A 215 -49.93 16.74 -4.53
CA ARG A 215 -51.18 17.39 -4.98
C ARG A 215 -51.27 18.92 -5.16
N SER A 216 -51.63 19.29 -6.38
CA SER A 216 -52.94 19.91 -6.69
C SER A 216 -53.37 19.53 -8.10
#